data_AF-A0A2B4R2M4-F1
#
_entry.id   AF-A0A2B4R2M4-F1
#
_cell.length_a   1.000
_cell.length_b   1.000
_cell.length_c   1.000
_cell.angle_alpha   90.00
_cell.angle_beta   90.00
_cell.angle_gamma   90.00
#
_symmetry.space_group_name_H-M   'P 1'
#
loop_
_entity.id
_entity.type
_entity.pdbx_description
1 polymer ?
#
loop_
_entity_poly.entity_id
_entity_poly.type
_entity_poly.pdbx_seq_one_letter_code
_entity_poly.pdbx_strand_id
1 'polypeptide(L)'
;MTSLTFLSKLEKLQASIERQQGIQRKWAVVSSLYKEVLACLNLKQGCQLLKKLHHLAAERIFGLEMRKKYADGQAIAKKLNKELTKITASVKLLIPQLKALRTAQFGDLSDEAANDNDDVDDVSIGRDETEDDENEHTDNLDQ
;
A
#
# COMPACT_ATOMS: atom_id res chain seq x y z
N MET A 1 16.18 -9.91 23.99
CA MET A 1 16.85 -9.01 24.97
C MET A 1 17.32 -7.66 24.38
N THR A 2 16.96 -7.28 23.16
CA THR A 2 17.37 -6.03 22.50
C THR A 2 16.48 -4.80 22.81
N SER A 3 15.29 -5.00 23.38
CA SER A 3 14.30 -3.92 23.59
C SER A 3 14.70 -2.89 24.66
N LEU A 4 15.27 -3.33 25.78
CA LEU A 4 15.67 -2.45 26.90
C LEU A 4 16.79 -1.47 26.53
N THR A 5 17.74 -1.89 25.69
CA THR A 5 18.86 -1.03 25.27
C THR A 5 18.43 0.01 24.23
N PHE A 6 17.42 -0.30 23.41
CA PHE A 6 16.85 0.65 22.45
C PHE A 6 16.03 1.73 23.15
N LEU A 7 15.18 1.36 24.11
CA LEU A 7 14.38 2.31 24.88
C LEU A 7 15.26 3.33 25.60
N SER A 8 16.31 2.87 26.29
CA SER A 8 17.26 3.74 26.98
C SER A 8 17.98 4.71 26.02
N LYS A 9 18.28 4.28 24.79
CA LYS A 9 18.86 5.17 23.76
C LYS A 9 17.87 6.25 23.34
N LEU A 10 16.60 5.91 23.16
CA LEU A 10 15.56 6.88 22.81
C LEU A 10 15.33 7.89 23.93
N GLU A 11 15.31 7.45 25.19
CA GLU A 11 15.17 8.34 26.34
C GLU A 11 16.34 9.34 26.44
N LYS A 12 17.57 8.86 26.22
CA LYS A 12 18.76 9.73 26.18
C LYS A 12 18.69 10.75 25.04
N LEU A 13 18.26 10.32 23.87
CA LEU A 13 18.08 11.20 22.71
C LEU A 13 17.00 12.25 22.98
N GLN A 14 15.85 11.83 23.51
CA GLN A 14 14.78 12.73 23.91
C GLN A 14 15.27 13.78 24.92
N ALA A 15 15.97 13.36 25.98
CA ALA A 15 16.52 14.29 26.98
C ALA A 15 17.56 15.25 26.39
N SER A 16 18.30 14.83 25.36
CA SER A 16 19.21 15.71 24.62
C SER A 16 18.46 16.77 23.81
N ILE A 17 17.40 16.37 23.09
CA ILE A 17 16.56 17.26 22.31
C ILE A 17 15.83 18.25 23.23
N GLU A 18 15.26 17.78 24.34
CA GLU A 18 14.57 18.63 25.32
C GLU A 18 15.51 19.71 25.87
N ARG A 19 16.75 19.35 26.22
CA ARG A 19 17.77 20.32 26.65
C ARG A 19 18.14 21.32 25.55
N GLN A 20 18.33 20.87 24.32
CA GLN A 20 18.66 21.76 23.18
C GLN A 20 17.55 22.76 22.87
N GLN A 21 16.30 22.36 23.07
CA GLN A 21 15.11 23.19 22.82
C GLN A 21 14.68 24.01 24.06
N GLY A 22 15.44 23.96 25.17
CA GLY A 22 15.11 24.68 26.39
C GLY A 22 13.83 24.20 27.09
N ILE A 23 13.40 22.96 26.84
CA ILE A 23 12.19 22.38 27.44
C ILE A 23 12.50 22.00 28.90
N GLN A 24 12.02 22.81 29.84
CA GLN A 24 12.25 22.59 31.27
C GLN A 24 11.24 21.63 31.92
N ARG A 25 10.03 21.53 31.37
CA ARG A 25 8.95 20.68 31.90
C ARG A 25 8.16 20.04 30.76
N LYS A 26 7.96 18.72 30.85
CA LYS A 26 7.10 17.98 29.92
C LYS A 26 5.63 18.34 30.17
N TRP A 27 4.84 18.38 29.09
CA TRP A 27 3.41 18.57 29.22
C TRP A 27 2.76 17.38 29.91
N ALA A 28 1.81 17.65 30.81
CA ALA A 28 0.99 16.61 31.41
C ALA A 28 0.02 16.06 30.35
N VAL A 29 -0.13 14.73 30.30
CA VAL A 29 -1.02 14.05 29.34
C VAL A 29 -2.49 14.46 29.50
N VAL A 30 -2.87 14.87 30.72
CA VAL A 30 -4.21 15.38 31.02
C VAL A 30 -4.48 16.78 30.47
N SER A 31 -3.42 17.54 30.12
CA SER A 31 -3.54 18.90 29.61
C SER A 31 -4.29 18.94 28.28
N SER A 32 -5.20 19.90 28.12
CA SER A 32 -5.92 20.12 26.86
C SER A 32 -4.96 20.42 25.71
N LEU A 33 -3.96 21.28 25.94
CA LEU A 33 -2.95 21.63 24.95
C LEU A 33 -2.17 20.40 24.46
N TYR A 34 -1.84 19.47 25.37
CA TYR A 34 -1.19 18.21 24.99
C TYR A 34 -2.06 17.40 24.04
N LYS A 35 -3.36 17.25 24.37
CA LYS A 35 -4.32 16.50 23.56
C LYS A 35 -4.53 17.14 22.18
N GLU A 36 -4.64 18.46 22.12
CA GLU A 36 -4.79 19.20 20.86
C GLU A 36 -3.57 19.02 19.95
N VAL A 37 -2.37 19.18 20.49
CA VAL A 37 -1.14 19.00 19.71
C VAL A 37 -0.99 17.55 19.26
N LEU A 38 -1.30 16.58 20.14
CA LEU A 38 -1.29 15.17 19.79
C LEU A 38 -2.28 14.85 18.66
N ALA A 39 -3.50 15.38 18.73
CA ALA A 39 -4.50 15.22 17.68
C ALA A 39 -4.03 15.82 16.34
N CYS A 40 -3.40 17.00 16.37
CA CYS A 40 -2.83 17.63 15.18
C CYS A 40 -1.69 16.80 14.57
N LEU A 41 -0.80 16.26 15.40
CA LEU A 41 0.28 15.37 14.95
C LEU A 41 -0.26 14.09 14.33
N ASN A 42 -1.24 13.45 14.96
CA ASN A 42 -1.89 12.24 14.43
C ASN A 42 -2.58 12.53 13.09
N LEU A 43 -3.30 13.66 12.97
CA LEU A 43 -3.92 14.08 11.73
C LEU A 43 -2.87 14.28 10.62
N LYS A 44 -1.79 14.99 10.92
CA LYS A 44 -0.69 15.21 9.97
C LYS A 44 -0.06 13.90 9.51
N GLN A 45 0.18 12.97 10.43
CA GLN A 45 0.70 11.64 10.11
C GLN A 45 -0.28 10.85 9.24
N GLY A 46 -1.57 10.88 9.57
CA GLY A 46 -2.63 10.27 8.76
C GLY A 46 -2.67 10.82 7.33
N CYS A 47 -2.59 12.15 7.17
CA CYS A 47 -2.52 12.78 5.85
C CYS A 47 -1.27 12.34 5.05
N GLN A 48 -0.12 12.19 5.70
CA GLN A 48 1.10 11.71 5.04
C GLN A 48 0.96 10.27 4.56
N LEU A 49 0.42 9.38 5.40
CA LEU A 49 0.17 7.98 5.03
C LEU A 49 -0.86 7.89 3.90
N LEU A 50 -1.93 8.68 3.95
CA LEU A 50 -2.95 8.71 2.91
C LEU A 50 -2.37 9.20 1.57
N LYS A 51 -1.54 10.24 1.57
CA LYS A 51 -0.83 10.70 0.36
C LYS A 51 0.06 9.60 -0.22
N LYS A 52 0.79 8.88 0.63
CA LYS A 52 1.63 7.75 0.21
C LYS A 52 0.80 6.61 -0.38
N LEU A 53 -0.33 6.29 0.26
CA LEU A 53 -1.26 5.25 -0.21
C LEU A 53 -1.86 5.64 -1.57
N HIS A 54 -2.30 6.88 -1.73
CA HIS A 54 -2.81 7.41 -2.99
C HIS A 54 -1.77 7.30 -4.12
N HIS A 55 -0.52 7.68 -3.84
CA HIS A 55 0.57 7.55 -4.81
C HIS A 55 0.78 6.09 -5.24
N LEU A 56 0.87 5.15 -4.29
CA LEU A 56 1.01 3.72 -4.59
C LEU A 56 -0.19 3.16 -5.35
N ALA A 57 -1.41 3.63 -5.06
CA ALA A 57 -2.61 3.24 -5.80
C ALA A 57 -2.53 3.69 -7.27
N ALA A 58 -2.11 4.94 -7.50
CA ALA A 58 -1.90 5.47 -8.85
C ALA A 58 -0.81 4.68 -9.61
N GLU A 59 0.31 4.36 -8.95
CA GLU A 59 1.36 3.51 -9.53
C GLU A 59 0.86 2.10 -9.87
N ARG A 60 0.04 1.51 -9.00
CA ARG A 60 -0.57 0.19 -9.23
C ARG A 60 -1.48 0.22 -10.46
N ILE A 61 -2.35 1.23 -10.57
CA ILE A 61 -3.24 1.41 -11.73
C ILE A 61 -2.39 1.54 -13.00
N PHE A 62 -1.37 2.39 -12.98
CA PHE A 62 -0.46 2.55 -14.10
C PHE A 62 0.23 1.23 -14.49
N GLY A 63 0.75 0.48 -13.52
CA GLY A 63 1.40 -0.81 -13.76
C GLY A 63 0.46 -1.84 -14.38
N LEU A 64 -0.81 -1.86 -13.97
CA LEU A 64 -1.83 -2.73 -14.54
C LEU A 64 -2.18 -2.35 -15.98
N GLU A 65 -2.35 -1.06 -16.28
CA GLU A 65 -2.59 -0.59 -17.64
C GLU A 65 -1.40 -0.88 -18.56
N MET A 66 -0.19 -0.74 -18.05
CA MET A 66 1.01 -1.11 -18.81
C MET A 66 1.07 -2.62 -19.06
N ARG A 67 0.71 -3.45 -18.07
CA ARG A 67 0.70 -4.91 -18.24
C ARG A 67 -0.22 -5.36 -19.39
N LYS A 68 -1.35 -4.69 -19.60
CA LYS A 68 -2.25 -4.98 -20.73
C LYS A 68 -1.59 -4.78 -22.10
N LYS A 69 -0.57 -3.92 -22.20
CA LYS A 69 0.12 -3.57 -23.46
C LYS A 69 1.30 -4.49 -23.79
N TYR A 70 1.85 -5.19 -22.81
CA TYR A 70 3.02 -6.05 -23.00
C TYR A 70 2.63 -7.50 -22.80
N ALA A 71 2.93 -8.34 -23.79
CA ALA A 71 2.69 -9.78 -23.70
C ALA A 71 3.50 -10.42 -22.56
N ASP A 72 2.92 -11.43 -21.93
CA ASP A 72 3.61 -12.21 -20.90
C ASP A 72 4.87 -12.86 -21.46
N GLY A 73 5.93 -12.84 -20.67
CA GLY A 73 7.26 -13.33 -21.07
C GLY A 73 8.24 -12.24 -21.51
N GLN A 74 7.76 -11.07 -21.95
CA GLN A 74 8.63 -9.93 -22.23
C GLN A 74 9.35 -9.43 -20.96
N ALA A 75 10.58 -8.96 -21.11
CA ALA A 75 11.37 -8.44 -19.98
C ALA A 75 10.64 -7.29 -19.24
N ILE A 76 9.89 -6.46 -19.99
CA ILE A 76 9.08 -5.38 -19.44
C ILE A 76 7.94 -5.93 -18.58
N ALA A 77 7.17 -6.91 -19.06
CA ALA A 77 6.10 -7.55 -18.30
C ALA A 77 6.62 -8.17 -16.99
N LYS A 78 7.76 -8.88 -17.05
CA LYS A 78 8.43 -9.44 -15.85
C LYS A 78 8.81 -8.36 -14.84
N LYS A 79 9.31 -7.20 -15.30
CA LYS A 79 9.66 -6.07 -14.43
C LYS A 79 8.42 -5.43 -13.81
N LEU A 80 7.36 -5.23 -14.60
CA LEU A 80 6.08 -4.70 -14.12
C LEU A 80 5.48 -5.59 -13.02
N ASN A 81 5.49 -6.91 -13.19
CA ASN A 81 4.99 -7.85 -12.17
C ASN A 81 5.78 -7.76 -10.85
N LYS A 82 7.10 -7.58 -10.91
CA LYS A 82 7.92 -7.36 -9.71
C LYS A 82 7.55 -6.06 -9.00
N GLU A 83 7.37 -4.97 -9.74
CA GLU A 83 6.97 -3.67 -9.16
C GLU A 83 5.54 -3.74 -8.58
N LEU A 84 4.58 -4.35 -9.28
CA LEU A 84 3.22 -4.58 -8.77
C LEU A 84 3.21 -5.39 -7.46
N THR A 85 4.09 -6.38 -7.34
CA THR A 85 4.26 -7.15 -6.10
C THR A 85 4.78 -6.28 -4.97
N LYS A 86 5.80 -5.45 -5.22
CA LYS A 86 6.35 -4.51 -4.22
C LYS A 86 5.33 -3.47 -3.79
N ILE A 87 4.58 -2.90 -4.74
CA ILE A 87 3.51 -1.93 -4.47
C ILE A 87 2.43 -2.58 -3.60
N THR A 88 1.99 -3.80 -3.96
CA THR A 88 0.99 -4.55 -3.19
C THR A 88 1.46 -4.81 -1.76
N ALA A 89 2.71 -5.25 -1.57
CA ALA A 89 3.29 -5.43 -0.25
C ALA A 89 3.32 -4.11 0.55
N SER A 90 3.68 -3.00 -0.10
CA SER A 90 3.70 -1.68 0.53
C SER A 90 2.31 -1.20 0.95
N VAL A 91 1.29 -1.42 0.12
CA VAL A 91 -0.11 -1.11 0.44
C VAL A 91 -0.59 -1.94 1.63
N LYS A 92 -0.32 -3.25 1.64
CA LYS A 92 -0.65 -4.15 2.76
C LYS A 92 -0.01 -3.71 4.08
N LEU A 93 1.16 -3.07 4.05
CA LEU A 93 1.81 -2.51 5.24
C LEU A 93 1.22 -1.18 5.71
N LEU A 94 0.72 -0.35 4.78
CA LEU A 94 0.20 0.99 5.10
C LEU A 94 -1.24 0.97 5.63
N ILE A 95 -2.09 0.07 5.13
CA ILE A 95 -3.50 -0.03 5.55
C ILE A 95 -3.64 -0.23 7.07
N PRO A 96 -2.93 -1.17 7.72
CA PRO A 96 -3.02 -1.35 9.17
C PRO A 96 -2.58 -0.12 9.96
N GLN A 97 -1.56 0.61 9.48
CA GLN A 97 -1.06 1.84 10.13
C GLN A 97 -2.11 2.95 10.07
N LEU A 98 -2.78 3.10 8.92
CA LEU A 98 -3.87 4.07 8.77
C LEU A 98 -5.07 3.70 9.65
N LYS A 99 -5.43 2.41 9.71
CA LYS A 99 -6.50 1.91 10.60
C LYS A 99 -6.17 2.21 12.06
N ALA A 100 -4.96 1.89 12.52
CA ALA A 100 -4.52 2.14 13.89
C ALA A 100 -4.59 3.63 14.26
N LEU A 101 -4.14 4.53 13.38
CA LEU A 101 -4.26 5.98 13.62
C LEU A 101 -5.70 6.45 13.67
N ARG A 102 -6.56 5.94 12.78
CA ARG A 102 -7.99 6.27 12.77
C ARG A 102 -8.66 5.84 14.07
N THR A 103 -8.44 4.60 14.50
CA THR A 103 -8.98 4.06 15.77
C THR A 103 -8.47 4.86 16.96
N ALA A 104 -7.18 5.25 16.96
CA ALA A 104 -6.61 6.08 18.02
C ALA A 104 -7.20 7.50 18.07
N GLN A 105 -7.67 8.04 16.94
CA GLN A 105 -8.18 9.41 16.85
C GLN A 105 -9.70 9.52 17.06
N PHE A 106 -10.46 8.53 16.62
CA PHE A 106 -11.94 8.60 16.58
C PHE A 106 -12.63 7.47 17.35
N GLY A 107 -11.88 6.56 17.97
CA GLY A 107 -12.44 5.31 18.50
C GLY A 107 -12.72 4.30 17.40
N ASP A 108 -13.05 3.07 17.79
CA ASP A 108 -13.42 2.02 16.84
C ASP A 108 -14.87 2.25 16.40
N LEU A 109 -15.06 2.70 15.17
CA LEU A 109 -16.39 2.86 14.54
C LEU A 109 -16.82 1.58 13.81
N SER A 110 -16.19 0.43 14.10
CA SER A 110 -16.60 -0.85 13.52
C SER A 110 -17.64 -1.55 14.39
N ASP A 111 -18.86 -1.05 14.36
CA ASP A 111 -20.01 -1.97 14.38
C ASP A 111 -20.25 -2.40 12.92
N GLU A 112 -20.21 -3.72 12.70
CA GLU A 112 -20.81 -4.42 11.56
C GLU A 112 -20.47 -3.93 10.13
N ALA A 113 -19.30 -4.33 9.66
CA ALA A 113 -19.13 -4.69 8.24
C ALA A 113 -18.05 -5.77 8.11
N ALA A 114 -18.18 -6.85 8.88
CA ALA A 114 -17.68 -8.14 8.44
C ALA A 114 -18.70 -8.62 7.40
N ASN A 115 -18.45 -8.31 6.12
CA ASN A 115 -19.06 -9.08 5.05
C ASN A 115 -17.93 -9.54 4.14
N ASP A 116 -17.84 -10.86 4.09
CA ASP A 116 -16.94 -11.68 3.28
C ASP A 116 -16.75 -11.12 1.88
N ASN A 117 -15.49 -11.07 1.45
CA ASN A 117 -15.07 -11.31 0.06
C ASN A 117 -13.55 -11.53 0.07
N ASP A 118 -13.11 -12.52 0.85
CA ASP A 118 -11.89 -13.28 0.58
C ASP A 118 -12.30 -14.44 -0.34
N ASP A 119 -12.60 -14.10 -1.61
CA ASP A 119 -12.61 -15.02 -2.75
C ASP A 119 -12.96 -14.18 -3.99
N VAL A 120 -11.94 -13.58 -4.60
CA VAL A 120 -12.02 -13.30 -6.03
C VAL A 120 -11.13 -14.33 -6.69
N ASP A 121 -11.82 -15.37 -7.12
CA ASP A 121 -11.32 -16.48 -7.92
C ASP A 121 -10.33 -16.04 -8.98
N ASP A 122 -9.35 -16.93 -9.12
CA ASP A 122 -8.58 -17.21 -10.31
C ASP A 122 -9.43 -17.05 -11.58
N VAL A 123 -9.33 -15.89 -12.25
CA VAL A 123 -9.77 -15.76 -13.63
C VAL A 123 -8.74 -16.48 -14.49
N SER A 124 -8.88 -17.80 -14.55
CA SER A 124 -8.43 -18.62 -15.65
C SER A 124 -9.09 -18.06 -16.92
N ILE A 125 -8.35 -17.22 -17.64
CA ILE A 125 -8.71 -16.76 -18.98
C ILE A 125 -8.76 -18.01 -19.85
N GLY A 126 -9.99 -18.44 -20.17
CA GLY A 126 -10.27 -19.50 -21.12
C GLY A 126 -9.55 -19.22 -22.43
N ARG A 127 -8.65 -20.14 -22.77
CA ARG A 127 -8.04 -20.25 -24.08
C ARG A 127 -9.16 -20.72 -25.01
N ASP A 128 -9.68 -19.83 -25.84
CA ASP A 128 -10.55 -20.22 -26.95
C ASP A 128 -9.63 -20.78 -28.04
N GLU A 129 -9.47 -22.09 -28.01
CA GLU A 129 -8.92 -22.87 -29.10
C GLU A 129 -10.07 -23.15 -30.07
N THR A 130 -10.12 -22.40 -31.16
CA THR A 130 -10.61 -22.91 -32.44
C THR A 130 -9.55 -22.64 -33.48
N GLU A 131 -8.74 -23.68 -33.69
CA GLU A 131 -8.14 -24.04 -34.96
C GLU A 131 -9.25 -24.05 -36.04
N ASP A 132 -8.95 -23.53 -37.23
CA ASP A 132 -8.80 -24.40 -38.40
C ASP A 132 -8.48 -23.55 -39.64
N ASP A 133 -7.27 -23.82 -40.13
CA ASP A 133 -6.79 -23.51 -41.46
C ASP A 133 -7.61 -24.29 -42.50
N GLU A 134 -8.27 -23.60 -43.43
CA GLU A 134 -8.52 -24.16 -44.76
C GLU A 134 -7.92 -23.25 -45.83
N ASN A 135 -6.65 -23.58 -46.08
CA ASN A 135 -5.88 -23.28 -47.26
C ASN A 135 -6.42 -24.12 -48.43
N GLU A 136 -7.32 -23.58 -49.27
CA GLU A 136 -7.57 -24.15 -50.60
C GLU A 136 -6.91 -23.29 -51.69
N HIS A 137 -5.73 -23.76 -52.03
CA HIS A 137 -4.96 -23.46 -53.21
C HIS A 137 -5.58 -24.20 -54.40
N THR A 138 -6.13 -23.48 -55.39
CA THR A 138 -6.33 -24.02 -56.74
C THR A 138 -5.55 -23.18 -57.73
N ASP A 139 -4.33 -23.63 -58.00
CA ASP A 139 -3.54 -23.24 -59.17
C ASP A 139 -3.93 -24.10 -60.38
N ASN A 140 -4.03 -23.42 -61.53
CA ASN A 140 -3.89 -23.87 -62.92
C ASN A 140 -4.95 -24.82 -63.53
N LEU A 141 -5.48 -24.45 -64.71
CA LEU A 141 -4.80 -24.75 -65.99
C LEU A 141 -5.50 -24.06 -67.17
N ASP A 142 -4.69 -23.52 -68.08
CA ASP A 142 -5.01 -23.19 -69.47
C ASP A 142 -5.71 -24.35 -70.21
N GLN A 143 -6.75 -24.02 -70.98
CA GLN A 143 -6.97 -24.48 -72.36
C GLN A 143 -8.04 -23.66 -73.07
#